data_AF-T0UI91-F1
#
_entry.id   AF-T0UI91-F1
#
_cell.length_a   1.000
_cell.length_b   1.000
_cell.length_c   1.000
_cell.angle_alpha   90.00
_cell.angle_beta   90.00
_cell.angle_gamma   90.00
#
_symmetry.space_group_name_H-M   'P 1'
#
loop_
_entity.id
_entity.type
_entity.pdbx_description
1 polymer ?
#
loop_
_entity_poly.entity_id
_entity_poly.type
_entity_poly.pdbx_seq_one_letter_code
_entity_poly.pdbx_strand_id
1 'polypeptide(L)'
;MMGTIIDILIESDTPEKHINDVCHLLTIYKNRFSANDADSELMVINNSSGITPVNVHPDLFELTQLGKTHSLTHPGNLNIAIGPLVQSWRIGFDDANVPNPEKIQKALALSNPNNIILNPNTKSIFLSQKGMKIDLGALAKGYIADKVMDYLKSEKVTSAMINLGGNVLVYGDNPKQENGIWRIGIQNPKTTHGNNIGILSLKINLLLHLAFTNDICELVTKITITFLTEKLAIQLKLIWQV
;
A
#
# COMPACT_ATOMS: atom_id res chain seq x y z
N MET A 1 12.23 6.92 -0.52
CA MET A 1 11.90 6.37 0.83
C MET A 1 11.05 5.12 0.65
N MET A 2 10.92 4.24 1.66
CA MET A 2 10.06 3.04 1.57
C MET A 2 10.36 2.13 0.36
N GLY A 3 11.65 1.98 0.00
CA GLY A 3 12.08 1.15 -1.12
C GLY A 3 11.69 1.65 -2.52
N THR A 4 11.28 2.93 -2.66
CA THR A 4 10.87 3.49 -3.94
C THR A 4 11.24 4.98 -4.08
N ILE A 5 11.06 5.49 -5.30
CA ILE A 5 11.11 6.91 -5.63
C ILE A 5 9.70 7.48 -5.41
N ILE A 6 9.65 8.67 -4.82
CA ILE A 6 8.41 9.36 -4.50
C ILE A 6 8.43 10.69 -5.25
N ASP A 7 7.51 10.89 -6.18
CA ASP A 7 7.35 12.17 -6.88
C ASP A 7 6.20 12.94 -6.23
N ILE A 8 6.46 14.21 -5.92
CA ILE A 8 5.48 15.11 -5.33
C ILE A 8 5.44 16.40 -6.14
N LEU A 9 4.24 16.87 -6.43
CA LEU A 9 3.98 18.19 -6.99
C LEU A 9 2.94 18.86 -6.09
N ILE A 10 3.20 20.09 -5.66
CA ILE A 10 2.28 20.88 -4.84
C ILE A 10 2.23 22.30 -5.40
N GLU A 11 1.03 22.77 -5.71
CA GLU A 11 0.73 24.15 -6.05
C GLU A 11 0.08 24.81 -4.84
N SER A 12 0.73 25.80 -4.25
CA SER A 12 0.25 26.52 -3.07
C SER A 12 1.04 27.81 -2.87
N ASP A 13 0.57 28.68 -1.99
CA ASP A 13 1.30 29.91 -1.62
C ASP A 13 2.61 29.64 -0.84
N THR A 14 2.74 28.46 -0.21
CA THR A 14 3.89 28.07 0.62
C THR A 14 4.41 26.66 0.31
N PRO A 15 4.86 26.40 -0.94
CA PRO A 15 5.15 25.04 -1.41
C PRO A 15 6.30 24.37 -0.64
N GLU A 16 7.34 25.12 -0.24
CA GLU A 16 8.46 24.57 0.52
C GLU A 16 8.04 24.05 1.90
N LYS A 17 7.15 24.77 2.60
CA LYS A 17 6.58 24.33 3.88
C LYS A 17 5.84 23.01 3.68
N HIS A 18 4.92 22.96 2.71
CA HIS A 18 4.12 21.77 2.46
C HIS A 18 4.98 20.56 2.04
N ILE A 19 6.04 20.76 1.25
CA ILE A 19 6.98 19.69 0.90
C ILE A 19 7.65 19.14 2.16
N ASN A 20 8.14 20.00 3.05
CA ASN A 20 8.79 19.57 4.29
C ASN A 20 7.83 18.80 5.21
N ASP A 21 6.60 19.28 5.35
CA ASP A 21 5.56 18.63 6.15
C ASP A 21 5.20 17.25 5.57
N VAL A 22 5.07 17.13 4.24
CA VAL A 22 4.83 15.85 3.57
C VAL A 22 6.00 14.90 3.76
N CYS A 23 7.25 15.36 3.63
CA CYS A 23 8.44 14.55 3.90
C CYS A 23 8.45 14.02 5.35
N HIS A 24 8.02 14.84 6.31
CA HIS A 24 7.88 14.44 7.70
C HIS A 24 6.80 13.35 7.86
N LEU A 25 5.62 13.54 7.28
CA LEU A 25 4.55 12.54 7.29
C LEU A 25 4.99 11.21 6.66
N LEU A 26 5.68 11.25 5.51
CA LEU A 26 6.21 10.05 4.87
C LEU A 26 7.22 9.32 5.76
N THR A 27 7.99 10.05 6.58
CA THR A 27 8.93 9.46 7.54
C THR A 27 8.20 8.77 8.68
N ILE A 28 7.16 9.41 9.24
CA ILE A 28 6.29 8.80 10.25
C ILE A 28 5.70 7.49 9.71
N TYR A 29 5.12 7.52 8.52
CA TYR A 29 4.47 6.34 7.94
C TYR A 29 5.45 5.23 7.55
N LYS A 30 6.66 5.57 7.08
CA LYS A 30 7.74 4.59 6.90
C LYS A 30 8.01 3.85 8.22
N ASN A 31 8.21 4.59 9.31
CA ASN A 31 8.53 4.01 10.61
C ASN A 31 7.33 3.28 11.24
N ARG A 32 6.11 3.57 10.80
CA ARG A 32 4.90 2.88 11.29
C ARG A 32 4.62 1.56 10.56
N PHE A 33 4.70 1.57 9.24
CA PHE A 33 4.15 0.48 8.41
C PHE A 33 5.20 -0.48 7.81
N SER A 34 6.50 -0.20 7.96
CA SER A 34 7.52 -1.02 7.31
C SER A 34 7.58 -2.45 7.85
N ALA A 35 7.35 -3.45 7.01
CA ALA A 35 7.54 -4.86 7.37
C ALA A 35 9.03 -5.30 7.35
N ASN A 36 9.93 -4.42 6.92
CA ASN A 36 11.36 -4.69 6.73
C ASN A 36 12.26 -3.85 7.65
N ASP A 37 11.67 -2.98 8.48
CA ASP A 37 12.39 -2.15 9.44
C ASP A 37 12.16 -2.72 10.85
N ALA A 38 13.25 -3.12 11.51
CA ALA A 38 13.22 -3.78 12.81
C ALA A 38 12.62 -2.89 13.91
N ASP A 39 12.77 -1.57 13.75
CA ASP A 39 12.36 -0.56 14.73
C ASP A 39 10.95 -0.01 14.45
N SER A 40 10.25 -0.56 13.45
CA SER A 40 8.91 -0.08 13.09
C SER A 40 7.82 -0.49 14.08
N GLU A 41 6.76 0.33 14.18
CA GLU A 41 5.57 0.00 15.00
C GLU A 41 4.95 -1.36 14.58
N LEU A 42 4.87 -1.64 13.28
CA LEU A 42 4.39 -2.93 12.75
C LEU A 42 5.26 -4.10 13.23
N MET A 43 6.58 -3.93 13.32
CA MET A 43 7.47 -4.99 13.75
C MET A 43 7.31 -5.34 15.23
N VAL A 44 6.92 -4.39 16.08
CA VAL A 44 6.58 -4.65 17.49
C VAL A 44 5.43 -5.66 17.59
N ILE A 45 4.42 -5.55 16.72
CA ILE A 45 3.30 -6.51 16.64
C ILE A 45 3.81 -7.89 16.23
N ASN A 46 4.61 -7.94 15.16
CA ASN A 46 5.13 -9.19 14.60
C ASN A 46 6.01 -9.95 15.61
N ASN A 47 6.87 -9.22 16.35
CA ASN A 47 7.73 -9.78 17.39
C ASN A 47 6.95 -10.23 18.64
N SER A 48 5.74 -9.68 18.86
CA SER A 48 4.85 -10.05 19.97
C SER A 48 3.87 -11.19 19.62
N SER A 49 4.01 -11.81 18.44
CA SER A 49 3.11 -12.88 17.98
C SER A 49 3.10 -14.09 18.92
N GLY A 50 1.92 -14.50 19.35
CA GLY A 50 1.71 -15.57 20.33
C GLY A 50 2.17 -15.22 21.76
N ILE A 51 2.49 -13.95 22.05
CA ILE A 51 2.97 -13.50 23.37
C ILE A 51 1.96 -12.58 24.04
N THR A 52 1.70 -11.40 23.47
CA THR A 52 0.84 -10.38 24.09
C THR A 52 0.20 -9.47 23.04
N PRO A 53 -1.00 -8.92 23.30
CA PRO A 53 -1.52 -7.78 22.55
C PRO A 53 -0.59 -6.57 22.64
N VAL A 54 -0.54 -5.79 21.56
CA VAL A 54 0.25 -4.56 21.45
C VAL A 54 -0.69 -3.39 21.18
N ASN A 55 -0.63 -2.34 21.99
CA ASN A 55 -1.32 -1.08 21.71
C ASN A 55 -0.56 -0.33 20.61
N VAL A 56 -1.29 0.18 19.61
CA VAL A 56 -0.69 0.79 18.42
C VAL A 56 -1.28 2.16 18.14
N HIS A 57 -0.60 2.93 17.29
CA HIS A 57 -1.15 4.18 16.80
C HIS A 57 -2.48 3.94 16.04
N PRO A 58 -3.47 4.85 16.15
CA PRO A 58 -4.77 4.72 15.46
C PRO A 58 -4.67 4.40 13.96
N ASP A 59 -3.76 5.04 13.24
CA ASP A 59 -3.54 4.76 11.81
C ASP A 59 -3.11 3.31 11.53
N LEU A 60 -2.26 2.72 12.39
CA LEU A 60 -1.85 1.32 12.25
C LEU A 60 -3.00 0.36 12.56
N PHE A 61 -3.81 0.71 13.57
CA PHE A 61 -5.03 -0.03 13.87
C PHE A 61 -6.03 0.03 12.70
N GLU A 62 -6.28 1.22 12.15
CA GLU A 62 -7.20 1.45 11.02
C GLU A 62 -6.77 0.63 9.80
N LEU A 63 -5.51 0.75 9.37
CA LEU A 63 -5.01 0.02 8.20
C LEU A 63 -5.03 -1.50 8.40
N THR A 64 -4.69 -1.98 9.61
CA THR A 64 -4.77 -3.41 9.93
C THR A 64 -6.22 -3.91 9.94
N GLN A 65 -7.15 -3.12 10.46
CA GLN A 65 -8.57 -3.45 10.46
C GLN A 65 -9.12 -3.54 9.03
N LEU A 66 -8.79 -2.58 8.18
CA LEU A 66 -9.13 -2.61 6.76
C LEU A 66 -8.54 -3.85 6.08
N GLY A 67 -7.24 -4.08 6.26
CA GLY A 67 -6.55 -5.23 5.65
C GLY A 67 -7.09 -6.57 6.12
N LYS A 68 -7.41 -6.72 7.41
CA LYS A 68 -8.05 -7.93 7.95
C LYS A 68 -9.43 -8.15 7.33
N THR A 69 -10.24 -7.08 7.24
CA THR A 69 -11.59 -7.14 6.65
C THR A 69 -11.53 -7.67 5.23
N HIS A 70 -10.67 -7.10 4.39
CA HIS A 70 -10.48 -7.57 3.01
C HIS A 70 -9.85 -8.97 2.94
N SER A 71 -8.95 -9.32 3.87
CA SER A 71 -8.37 -10.67 3.93
C SER A 71 -9.38 -11.78 4.25
N LEU A 72 -10.53 -11.43 4.83
CA LEU A 72 -11.62 -12.36 5.15
C LEU A 72 -12.70 -12.44 4.07
N THR A 73 -12.65 -11.60 3.04
CA THR A 73 -13.60 -11.65 1.91
C THR A 73 -13.33 -12.88 1.04
N HIS A 74 -14.39 -13.51 0.51
CA HIS A 74 -14.29 -14.69 -0.35
C HIS A 74 -15.14 -14.53 -1.62
N PRO A 75 -14.57 -14.75 -2.83
CA PRO A 75 -13.14 -14.99 -3.09
C PRO A 75 -12.31 -13.73 -2.81
N GLY A 76 -11.22 -13.89 -2.04
CA GLY A 76 -10.34 -12.79 -1.63
C GLY A 76 -8.94 -12.96 -2.20
N ASN A 77 -8.42 -11.90 -2.83
CA ASN A 77 -7.09 -11.86 -3.42
C ASN A 77 -6.08 -11.09 -2.55
N LEU A 78 -6.40 -10.82 -1.28
CA LEU A 78 -5.52 -10.13 -0.35
C LEU A 78 -5.42 -10.97 0.93
N ASN A 79 -4.22 -11.06 1.49
CA ASN A 79 -4.02 -11.63 2.82
C ASN A 79 -2.89 -10.90 3.54
N ILE A 80 -3.23 -10.08 4.53
CA ILE A 80 -2.22 -9.32 5.28
C ILE A 80 -1.41 -10.19 6.26
N ALA A 81 -1.83 -11.43 6.54
CA ALA A 81 -1.08 -12.39 7.38
C ALA A 81 -0.02 -13.19 6.59
N ILE A 82 0.25 -12.81 5.33
CA ILE A 82 1.19 -13.52 4.44
C ILE A 82 2.67 -13.19 4.72
N GLY A 83 2.95 -12.37 5.73
CA GLY A 83 4.30 -11.91 6.07
C GLY A 83 5.36 -13.02 6.20
N PRO A 84 5.09 -14.17 6.85
CA PRO A 84 6.07 -15.25 6.92
C PRO A 84 6.46 -15.80 5.54
N LEU A 85 5.51 -15.84 4.59
CA LEU A 85 5.78 -16.29 3.23
C LEU A 85 6.60 -15.23 2.49
N VAL A 86 6.16 -13.96 2.49
CA VAL A 86 6.89 -12.86 1.82
C VAL A 86 8.36 -12.80 2.28
N GLN A 87 8.60 -12.89 3.59
CA GLN A 87 9.95 -12.88 4.14
C GLN A 87 10.79 -14.11 3.75
N SER A 88 10.16 -15.27 3.56
CA SER A 88 10.88 -16.48 3.13
C SER A 88 11.44 -16.33 1.70
N TRP A 89 10.74 -15.61 0.83
CA TRP A 89 11.14 -15.36 -0.56
C TRP A 89 12.15 -14.22 -0.70
N ARG A 90 12.24 -13.34 0.31
CA ARG A 90 13.09 -12.14 0.30
C ARG A 90 12.92 -11.29 -0.96
N ILE A 91 11.67 -11.16 -1.40
CA ILE A 91 11.31 -10.37 -2.59
C ILE A 91 11.77 -8.93 -2.38
N GLY A 92 12.51 -8.38 -3.35
CA GLY A 92 13.05 -7.03 -3.31
C GLY A 92 14.43 -6.90 -2.66
N PHE A 93 15.09 -8.01 -2.32
CA PHE A 93 16.49 -8.06 -1.89
C PHE A 93 17.36 -8.79 -2.93
N ASP A 94 18.67 -8.51 -2.91
CA ASP A 94 19.64 -9.10 -3.85
C ASP A 94 19.74 -10.64 -3.75
N ASP A 95 19.31 -11.20 -2.62
CA ASP A 95 19.28 -12.64 -2.33
C ASP A 95 17.88 -13.25 -2.40
N ALA A 96 16.97 -12.64 -3.17
CA ALA A 96 15.66 -13.21 -3.48
C ALA A 96 15.79 -14.63 -4.04
N ASN A 97 15.02 -15.58 -3.49
CA ASN A 97 15.10 -16.98 -3.88
C ASN A 97 13.76 -17.69 -3.67
N VAL A 98 13.50 -18.74 -4.46
CA VAL A 98 12.38 -19.65 -4.28
C VAL A 98 12.65 -20.49 -3.01
N PRO A 99 11.83 -20.37 -1.95
CA PRO A 99 11.98 -21.19 -0.76
C PRO A 99 11.66 -22.65 -1.08
N ASN A 100 12.28 -23.57 -0.35
CA ASN A 100 11.93 -24.98 -0.48
C ASN A 100 10.45 -25.22 -0.06
N PRO A 101 9.80 -26.30 -0.56
CA PRO A 101 8.38 -26.56 -0.31
C PRO A 101 8.01 -26.66 1.18
N GLU A 102 8.90 -27.19 2.01
CA GLU A 102 8.67 -27.33 3.46
C GLU A 102 8.59 -25.95 4.15
N LYS A 103 9.48 -25.01 3.80
CA LYS A 103 9.44 -23.64 4.29
C LYS A 103 8.15 -22.93 3.85
N ILE A 104 7.72 -23.12 2.61
CA ILE A 104 6.46 -22.56 2.10
C ILE A 104 5.27 -23.09 2.92
N GLN A 105 5.19 -24.40 3.15
CA GLN A 105 4.09 -25.00 3.91
C GLN A 105 4.04 -24.49 5.36
N LYS A 106 5.19 -24.37 6.02
CA LYS A 106 5.28 -23.80 7.38
C LYS A 106 4.83 -22.34 7.42
N ALA A 107 5.20 -21.55 6.41
CA ALA A 107 4.78 -20.15 6.31
C ALA A 107 3.27 -20.01 6.04
N LEU A 108 2.70 -20.85 5.18
CA LEU A 108 1.25 -20.86 4.90
C LEU A 108 0.41 -21.26 6.12
N ALA A 109 0.92 -22.13 6.99
CA ALA A 109 0.25 -22.48 8.24
C ALA A 109 0.13 -21.30 9.23
N LEU A 110 0.84 -20.19 8.98
CA LEU A 110 0.85 -18.97 9.78
C LEU A 110 0.07 -17.81 9.14
N SER A 111 -0.64 -18.05 8.01
CA SER A 111 -1.27 -16.98 7.23
C SER A 111 -2.79 -16.89 7.40
N ASN A 112 -3.40 -17.49 8.44
CA ASN A 112 -4.83 -17.37 8.66
C ASN A 112 -5.20 -15.98 9.25
N PRO A 113 -5.92 -15.11 8.53
CA PRO A 113 -6.26 -13.77 9.01
C PRO A 113 -7.23 -13.75 10.20
N ASN A 114 -7.93 -14.86 10.47
CA ASN A 114 -8.77 -14.99 11.68
C ASN A 114 -7.96 -14.89 12.98
N ASN A 115 -6.67 -15.24 12.91
CA ASN A 115 -5.75 -15.19 14.05
C ASN A 115 -5.23 -13.77 14.35
N ILE A 116 -5.62 -12.76 13.57
CA ILE A 116 -5.38 -11.34 13.87
C ILE A 116 -6.54 -10.84 14.74
N ILE A 117 -6.32 -10.66 16.04
CA ILE A 117 -7.34 -10.20 16.99
C ILE A 117 -7.20 -8.70 17.19
N LEU A 118 -8.30 -7.96 16.98
CA LEU A 118 -8.35 -6.50 17.05
C LEU A 118 -9.25 -6.08 18.21
N ASN A 119 -8.74 -5.19 19.08
CA ASN A 119 -9.54 -4.56 20.12
C ASN A 119 -9.71 -3.05 19.80
N PRO A 120 -10.90 -2.61 19.35
CA PRO A 120 -11.12 -1.22 18.95
C PRO A 120 -11.16 -0.24 20.11
N ASN A 121 -11.41 -0.69 21.35
CA ASN A 121 -11.50 0.16 22.54
C ASN A 121 -10.11 0.58 23.02
N THR A 122 -9.15 -0.35 23.01
CA THR A 122 -7.76 -0.09 23.43
C THR A 122 -6.81 0.20 22.27
N LYS A 123 -7.30 0.08 21.02
CA LYS A 123 -6.48 0.11 19.80
C LYS A 123 -5.32 -0.89 19.87
N SER A 124 -5.61 -2.12 20.32
CA SER A 124 -4.61 -3.18 20.43
C SER A 124 -4.77 -4.25 19.36
N ILE A 125 -3.64 -4.78 18.88
CA ILE A 125 -3.56 -5.87 17.91
C ILE A 125 -2.86 -7.05 18.57
N PHE A 126 -3.42 -8.25 18.44
CA PHE A 126 -2.80 -9.49 18.91
C PHE A 126 -2.78 -10.53 17.80
N LEU A 127 -1.62 -11.14 17.58
CA LEU A 127 -1.47 -12.29 16.68
C LEU A 127 -1.49 -13.56 17.52
N SER A 128 -2.55 -14.36 17.42
CA SER A 128 -2.78 -15.47 18.35
C SER A 128 -1.82 -16.64 18.19
N GLN A 129 -1.15 -16.76 17.04
CA GLN A 129 -0.23 -17.85 16.76
C GLN A 129 1.21 -17.35 16.69
N LYS A 130 2.10 -18.01 17.43
CA LYS A 130 3.53 -17.68 17.48
C LYS A 130 4.16 -17.79 16.10
N GLY A 131 4.91 -16.77 15.69
CA GLY A 131 5.57 -16.72 14.38
C GLY A 131 4.72 -16.13 13.25
N MET A 132 3.45 -15.81 13.51
CA MET A 132 2.66 -15.00 12.57
C MET A 132 3.30 -13.63 12.36
N LYS A 133 3.17 -13.11 11.13
CA LYS A 133 3.60 -11.76 10.80
C LYS A 133 2.58 -11.11 9.87
N ILE A 134 2.25 -9.86 10.17
CA ILE A 134 1.48 -9.00 9.29
C ILE A 134 2.44 -8.31 8.32
N ASP A 135 2.04 -8.24 7.06
CA ASP A 135 2.62 -7.40 6.03
C ASP A 135 1.51 -6.52 5.43
N LEU A 136 1.69 -5.19 5.52
CA LEU A 136 0.75 -4.18 5.03
C LEU A 136 1.19 -3.57 3.70
N GLY A 137 2.27 -4.04 3.06
CA GLY A 137 2.87 -3.44 1.88
C GLY A 137 1.90 -3.28 0.69
N ALA A 138 0.93 -4.18 0.56
CA ALA A 138 -0.12 -4.12 -0.46
C ALA A 138 -1.13 -2.99 -0.25
N LEU A 139 -1.24 -2.44 0.96
CA LEU A 139 -2.21 -1.40 1.32
C LEU A 139 -1.54 -0.07 1.71
N ALA A 140 -0.33 -0.14 2.30
CA ALA A 140 0.33 0.98 2.93
C ALA A 140 0.55 2.16 1.98
N LYS A 141 0.99 1.91 0.74
CA LYS A 141 1.24 3.01 -0.22
C LYS A 141 -0.03 3.79 -0.56
N GLY A 142 -1.15 3.10 -0.79
CA GLY A 142 -2.43 3.74 -1.05
C GLY A 142 -2.92 4.55 0.15
N TYR A 143 -2.84 3.97 1.34
CA TYR A 143 -3.23 4.63 2.59
C TYR A 143 -2.37 5.88 2.88
N ILE A 144 -1.06 5.81 2.64
CA ILE A 144 -0.14 6.94 2.82
C ILE A 144 -0.45 8.06 1.82
N ALA A 145 -0.72 7.71 0.54
CA ALA A 145 -1.14 8.69 -0.46
C ALA A 145 -2.40 9.44 0.00
N ASP A 146 -3.39 8.70 0.53
CA ASP A 146 -4.64 9.27 1.02
C ASP A 146 -4.39 10.24 2.19
N LYS A 147 -3.62 9.82 3.20
CA LYS A 147 -3.30 10.67 4.37
C LYS A 147 -2.51 11.93 3.99
N VAL A 148 -1.54 11.80 3.08
CA VAL A 148 -0.79 12.97 2.56
C VAL A 148 -1.73 13.92 1.81
N MET A 149 -2.63 13.37 0.99
CA MET A 149 -3.55 14.19 0.22
C MET A 149 -4.58 14.89 1.11
N ASP A 150 -5.08 14.21 2.14
CA ASP A 150 -5.98 14.80 3.13
C ASP A 150 -5.30 15.93 3.91
N TYR A 151 -4.03 15.74 4.29
CA TYR A 151 -3.22 16.81 4.87
C TYR A 151 -3.13 18.04 3.94
N LEU A 152 -2.74 17.84 2.68
CA LEU A 152 -2.58 18.94 1.73
C LEU A 152 -3.91 19.67 1.45
N LYS A 153 -5.03 18.94 1.36
CA LYS A 153 -6.36 19.52 1.27
C LYS A 153 -6.71 20.36 2.49
N SER A 154 -6.34 19.90 3.69
CA SER A 154 -6.57 20.64 4.94
C SER A 154 -5.76 21.94 5.02
N GLU A 155 -4.56 21.94 4.43
CA GLU A 155 -3.72 23.13 4.25
C GLU A 155 -4.17 24.02 3.07
N LYS A 156 -5.27 23.67 2.40
CA LYS A 156 -5.89 24.43 1.30
C LYS A 156 -4.95 24.68 0.11
N VAL A 157 -4.10 23.71 -0.23
CA VAL A 157 -3.32 23.79 -1.47
C VAL A 157 -4.23 23.86 -2.69
N THR A 158 -3.76 24.49 -3.77
CA THR A 158 -4.52 24.67 -5.02
C THR A 158 -4.60 23.36 -5.80
N SER A 159 -3.45 22.68 -5.94
CA SER A 159 -3.37 21.37 -6.58
C SER A 159 -2.19 20.57 -6.05
N ALA A 160 -2.27 19.25 -6.16
CA ALA A 160 -1.21 18.36 -5.74
C ALA A 160 -1.21 17.04 -6.53
N MET A 161 -0.04 16.43 -6.62
CA MET A 161 0.13 15.04 -7.04
C MET A 161 1.13 14.37 -6.12
N ILE A 162 0.83 13.13 -5.76
CA ILE A 162 1.79 12.22 -5.15
C ILE A 162 1.86 10.92 -5.95
N ASN A 163 3.06 10.46 -6.25
CA ASN A 163 3.34 9.17 -6.87
C ASN A 163 4.22 8.35 -5.93
N LEU A 164 3.64 7.35 -5.26
CA LEU A 164 4.35 6.41 -4.38
C LEU A 164 4.65 5.11 -5.13
N GLY A 165 5.74 5.09 -5.89
CA GLY A 165 6.18 3.89 -6.62
C GLY A 165 5.08 3.30 -7.51
N GLY A 166 4.45 4.14 -8.33
CA GLY A 166 3.35 3.80 -9.22
C GLY A 166 1.97 4.09 -8.65
N ASN A 167 1.82 4.26 -7.33
CA ASN A 167 0.55 4.66 -6.69
C ASN A 167 0.38 6.17 -6.82
N VAL A 168 -0.30 6.57 -7.89
CA VAL A 168 -0.51 7.98 -8.22
C VAL A 168 -1.83 8.47 -7.64
N LEU A 169 -1.81 9.60 -6.95
CA LEU A 169 -2.98 10.31 -6.50
C LEU A 169 -2.86 11.80 -6.84
N VAL A 170 -3.92 12.39 -7.38
CA VAL A 170 -3.96 13.79 -7.84
C VAL A 170 -5.12 14.55 -7.20
N TYR A 171 -4.95 15.85 -7.05
CA TYR A 171 -5.94 16.80 -6.54
C TYR A 171 -5.80 18.15 -7.23
N GLY A 172 -6.93 18.82 -7.48
CA GLY A 172 -6.98 20.07 -8.24
C GLY A 172 -6.65 19.88 -9.72
N ASP A 173 -6.61 20.99 -10.45
CA ASP A 173 -6.19 21.00 -11.84
C ASP A 173 -4.66 20.89 -11.95
N ASN A 174 -4.18 20.19 -12.97
CA ASN A 174 -2.77 20.09 -13.26
C ASN A 174 -2.20 21.47 -13.63
N PRO A 175 -1.34 22.08 -12.81
CA PRO A 175 -0.85 23.44 -13.05
C PRO A 175 0.13 23.51 -14.24
N LYS A 176 0.61 22.35 -14.71
CA LYS A 176 1.55 22.23 -15.85
C LYS A 176 0.84 22.01 -17.20
N GLN A 177 -0.49 22.06 -17.24
CA GLN A 177 -1.26 21.88 -18.47
C GLN A 177 -2.34 22.96 -18.58
N GLU A 178 -2.42 23.66 -19.72
CA GLU A 178 -3.40 24.73 -19.94
C GLU A 178 -4.86 24.28 -19.75
N ASN A 179 -5.15 23.00 -20.03
CA ASN A 179 -6.49 22.43 -19.89
C ASN A 179 -6.77 21.83 -18.50
N GLY A 180 -5.80 21.90 -17.57
CA GLY A 180 -5.90 21.39 -16.21
C GLY A 180 -5.89 19.85 -16.07
N ILE A 181 -5.71 19.09 -17.15
CA ILE A 181 -5.86 17.63 -17.14
C ILE A 181 -4.59 16.93 -16.65
N TRP A 182 -4.74 15.98 -15.73
CA TRP A 182 -3.68 15.06 -15.35
C TRP A 182 -3.57 13.93 -16.38
N ARG A 183 -2.36 13.68 -16.89
CA ARG A 183 -2.08 12.60 -17.84
C ARG A 183 -1.18 11.57 -17.18
N ILE A 184 -1.77 10.46 -16.74
CA ILE A 184 -1.07 9.40 -16.01
C ILE A 184 -0.72 8.27 -16.97
N GLY A 185 0.57 8.02 -17.15
CA GLY A 185 1.07 6.91 -17.97
C GLY A 185 0.83 5.56 -17.28
N ILE A 186 0.32 4.60 -18.05
CA ILE A 186 0.22 3.20 -17.63
C ILE A 186 1.45 2.48 -18.18
N GLN A 187 2.39 2.14 -17.31
CA GLN A 187 3.65 1.49 -17.69
C GLN A 187 3.37 0.12 -18.32
N ASN A 188 4.08 -0.19 -19.40
CA ASN A 188 4.09 -1.55 -19.93
C ASN A 188 4.99 -2.44 -19.05
N PRO A 189 4.47 -3.52 -18.45
CA PRO A 189 5.26 -4.39 -17.57
C PRO A 189 6.31 -5.22 -18.34
N LYS A 190 6.17 -5.35 -19.67
CA LYS A 190 7.07 -6.15 -20.54
C LYS A 190 8.25 -5.36 -21.10
N THR A 191 8.31 -4.06 -20.87
CA THR A 191 9.37 -3.20 -21.42
C THR A 191 10.05 -2.42 -20.31
N THR A 192 11.19 -1.81 -20.64
CA THR A 192 11.90 -0.93 -19.71
C THR A 192 11.02 0.24 -19.26
N HIS A 193 11.27 0.72 -18.05
CA HIS A 193 10.58 1.89 -17.49
C HIS A 193 10.62 3.09 -18.45
N GLY A 194 9.48 3.75 -18.61
CA GLY A 194 9.28 4.90 -19.51
C GLY A 194 8.46 4.58 -20.76
N ASN A 195 8.23 3.30 -21.07
CA ASN A 195 7.38 2.87 -22.17
C ASN A 195 5.95 2.58 -21.69
N ASN A 196 5.01 3.47 -21.98
CA ASN A 196 3.63 3.33 -21.56
C ASN A 196 2.78 2.54 -22.57
N ILE A 197 1.92 1.63 -22.10
CA ILE A 197 0.87 1.00 -22.93
C ILE A 197 -0.32 1.92 -23.17
N GLY A 198 -0.49 2.96 -22.34
CA GLY A 198 -1.59 3.89 -22.44
C GLY A 198 -1.41 5.11 -21.56
N ILE A 199 -2.25 6.12 -21.78
CA ILE A 199 -2.32 7.33 -20.97
C ILE A 199 -3.75 7.49 -20.51
N LEU A 200 -3.93 7.61 -19.20
CA LEU A 200 -5.21 7.95 -18.60
C LEU A 200 -5.27 9.46 -18.39
N SER A 201 -6.28 10.09 -18.99
CA SER A 201 -6.55 11.52 -18.81
C SER A 201 -7.60 11.70 -17.72
N LEU A 202 -7.24 12.40 -16.65
CA LEU A 202 -8.09 12.61 -15.47
C LEU A 202 -8.44 14.08 -15.33
N LYS A 203 -9.75 14.37 -15.27
CA LYS A 203 -10.31 15.69 -14.97
C LYS A 203 -11.29 15.56 -13.79
N ILE A 204 -10.80 15.93 -12.59
CA ILE A 204 -11.52 16.19 -11.32
C ILE A 204 -12.12 14.98 -10.53
N ASN A 205 -11.96 15.06 -9.20
CA ASN A 205 -12.63 14.34 -8.09
C ASN A 205 -12.61 12.80 -8.02
N LEU A 206 -11.76 12.11 -8.79
CA LEU A 206 -11.47 10.69 -8.54
C LEU A 206 -10.13 10.54 -7.80
N LEU A 207 -10.19 10.01 -6.58
CA LEU A 207 -9.10 9.20 -6.04
C LEU A 207 -8.93 8.01 -6.97
N LEU A 208 -7.80 7.95 -7.66
CA LEU A 208 -7.51 6.85 -8.57
C LEU A 208 -6.25 6.12 -8.08
N HIS A 209 -6.43 5.11 -7.24
CA HIS A 209 -5.32 4.22 -6.89
C HIS A 209 -4.95 3.34 -8.08
N LEU A 210 -3.88 3.71 -8.79
CA LEU A 210 -3.20 2.81 -9.72
C LEU A 210 -2.11 2.08 -8.96
N ALA A 211 -2.34 0.82 -8.58
CA ALA A 211 -1.28 -0.03 -8.06
C ALA A 211 -0.78 -0.93 -9.20
N PHE A 212 0.47 -0.73 -9.62
CA PHE A 212 1.14 -1.63 -10.56
C PHE A 212 1.87 -2.72 -9.78
N THR A 213 1.46 -3.97 -9.96
CA THR A 213 2.19 -5.14 -9.45
C THR A 213 2.99 -5.73 -10.61
N ASN A 214 4.34 -5.64 -10.55
CA ASN A 214 5.19 -6.30 -11.53
C ASN A 214 5.19 -7.81 -11.28
N ASP A 215 5.08 -8.59 -12.36
CA ASP A 215 5.10 -10.05 -12.33
C ASP A 215 6.41 -10.59 -11.74
N ILE A 216 6.32 -11.13 -10.52
CA ILE A 216 7.26 -12.13 -10.02
C ILE A 216 6.43 -13.28 -9.46
N CYS A 217 6.44 -14.39 -10.20
CA CYS A 217 5.77 -15.67 -9.95
C CYS A 217 4.24 -15.71 -10.10
N GLU A 218 3.80 -16.53 -11.06
CA GLU A 218 2.40 -16.95 -11.36
C GLU A 218 1.55 -17.39 -10.15
N LEU A 219 2.19 -17.71 -9.01
CA LEU A 219 1.52 -18.05 -7.75
C LEU A 219 1.10 -16.81 -6.93
N VAL A 220 1.82 -15.69 -7.07
CA VAL A 220 1.59 -14.42 -6.37
C VAL A 220 0.68 -13.52 -7.21
N THR A 221 0.67 -13.67 -8.54
CA THR A 221 -0.15 -12.89 -9.48
C THR A 221 -1.67 -13.06 -9.29
N LYS A 222 -2.13 -14.12 -8.61
CA LYS A 222 -3.55 -14.27 -8.22
C LYS A 222 -3.94 -13.43 -6.98
N ILE A 223 -2.96 -12.89 -6.25
CA ILE A 223 -3.16 -12.18 -5.00
C ILE A 223 -2.86 -10.69 -5.24
N THR A 224 -3.87 -9.95 -5.72
CA THR A 224 -4.27 -8.59 -5.29
C THR A 224 -4.86 -7.81 -6.47
N ILE A 225 -6.18 -7.85 -6.61
CA ILE A 225 -6.96 -6.88 -7.39
C ILE A 225 -8.17 -6.52 -6.52
N THR A 226 -8.50 -5.21 -6.39
CA THR A 226 -9.76 -4.62 -5.85
C THR A 226 -9.74 -4.28 -4.34
N PHE A 227 -10.08 -3.11 -3.76
CA PHE A 227 -10.43 -1.71 -4.12
C PHE A 227 -10.39 -0.85 -2.82
N LEU A 228 -10.30 0.49 -2.93
CA LEU A 228 -10.93 1.43 -1.99
C LEU A 228 -11.91 2.35 -2.75
N THR A 229 -13.15 2.38 -2.26
CA THR A 229 -14.35 3.16 -2.69
C THR A 229 -15.25 2.58 -3.81
N GLU A 230 -16.55 2.49 -3.48
CA GLU A 230 -17.65 1.87 -4.24
C GLU A 230 -17.99 2.52 -5.60
N LYS A 231 -17.24 3.52 -6.08
CA LYS A 231 -17.53 4.20 -7.36
C LYS A 231 -16.75 3.66 -8.58
N LEU A 232 -15.84 2.72 -8.41
CA LEU A 232 -14.96 2.20 -9.49
C LEU A 232 -15.32 0.80 -10.01
N ALA A 233 -16.40 0.19 -9.53
CA ALA A 233 -16.77 -1.19 -9.91
C ALA A 233 -17.21 -1.38 -11.38
N ILE A 234 -17.39 -0.30 -12.16
CA ILE A 234 -17.99 -0.38 -13.50
C ILE A 234 -16.96 -0.45 -14.64
N GLN A 235 -15.69 -0.07 -14.44
CA GLN A 235 -14.75 0.06 -15.57
C GLN A 235 -13.68 -1.03 -15.74
N LEU A 236 -13.49 -1.94 -14.76
CA LEU A 236 -12.45 -2.97 -14.83
C LEU A 236 -12.88 -4.31 -15.47
N LYS A 237 -14.15 -4.42 -15.93
CA LYS A 237 -14.63 -5.58 -16.70
C LYS A 237 -14.04 -5.68 -18.12
N LEU A 238 -13.32 -4.66 -18.59
CA LEU A 238 -12.89 -4.54 -19.99
C LEU A 238 -11.43 -4.92 -20.27
N ILE A 239 -10.63 -5.31 -19.27
CA ILE A 239 -9.18 -5.53 -19.45
C ILE A 239 -8.80 -7.04 -19.43
N TRP A 240 -9.70 -7.94 -19.06
CA TRP A 240 -9.41 -9.39 -18.94
C TRP A 240 -10.36 -10.29 -19.77
N GLN A 241 -10.66 -9.89 -21.00
CA GLN A 241 -11.09 -10.82 -22.05
C GLN A 241 -9.95 -11.06 -23.05
N VAL A 242 -8.84 -11.64 -22.57
CA VAL A 242 -7.93 -12.51 -23.34
C VAL A 242 -7.35 -13.53 -22.39
#